data_AF-A0A9E6NKW3-F1
#
_entry.id   AF-A0A9E6NKW3-F1
#
_cell.length_a   1.000
_cell.length_b   1.000
_cell.length_c   1.000
_cell.angle_alpha   90.00
_cell.angle_beta   90.00
_cell.angle_gamma   90.00
#
_symmetry.space_group_name_H-M   'P 1'
#
loop_
_entity.id
_entity.type
_entity.pdbx_description
1 polymer ?
#
loop_
_entity_poly.entity_id
_entity_poly.type
_entity_poly.pdbx_seq_one_letter_code
_entity_poly.pdbx_strand_id
1 'polypeptide(L)' 'MNIYSELPICVSCSGVISQFQQRFPVVIVNVETGRPR' A
#
# COMPACT_ATOMS: atom_id res chain seq x y z
N MET A 1 -1.62 8.57 4.95
CA MET A 1 -0.26 8.58 4.36
C MET A 1 -0.39 8.18 2.91
N ASN A 2 0.21 8.95 2.00
CA ASN A 2 0.16 8.65 0.57
C ASN A 2 1.54 8.16 0.14
N ILE A 3 1.59 6.97 -0.46
CA ILE A 3 2.81 6.30 -0.90
C ILE A 3 2.67 6.05 -2.39
N TYR A 4 3.70 6.40 -3.16
CA TYR A 4 3.77 6.04 -4.57
C TYR A 4 4.75 4.89 -4.75
N SER A 5 4.36 3.88 -5.53
CA SER A 5 5.23 2.78 -5.94
C SER A 5 5.36 2.76 -7.46
N GLU A 6 6.60 2.76 -7.94
CA GLU A 6 6.94 2.62 -9.37
C GLU A 6 6.60 1.23 -9.92
N LEU A 7 6.47 0.24 -9.03
CA LEU A 7 6.13 -1.13 -9.38
C LEU A 7 4.72 -1.49 -8.85
N PRO A 8 4.00 -2.40 -9.53
CA PRO A 8 2.75 -2.94 -9.01
C PRO A 8 2.94 -3.57 -7.63
N ILE A 9 1.94 -3.42 -6.75
CA ILE A 9 1.95 -4.02 -5.43
C ILE A 9 1.99 -5.55 -5.58
N CYS A 10 2.98 -6.17 -4.92
CA CYS A 10 3.11 -7.62 -4.91
C CYS A 10 2.03 -8.27 -4.01
N VAL A 11 1.63 -9.52 -4.29
CA VAL A 11 0.55 -10.19 -3.53
C VAL A 11 0.89 -10.26 -2.03
N SER A 12 2.15 -10.54 -1.67
CA SER A 12 2.59 -10.54 -0.28
C SER A 12 2.58 -9.14 0.35
N CYS A 13 2.87 -8.09 -0.43
CA CYS A 13 2.83 -6.70 -0.02
C CYS A 13 1.41 -6.28 0.38
N SER A 14 0.40 -6.66 -0.41
CA SER A 14 -1.01 -6.42 -0.10
C SER A 14 -1.42 -7.02 1.24
N GLY A 15 -0.92 -8.23 1.55
CA GLY A 15 -1.18 -8.89 2.84
C GLY A 15 -0.63 -8.09 4.03
N VAL A 16 0.55 -7.48 3.89
CA VAL A 16 1.16 -6.65 4.94
C VAL A 16 0.38 -5.35 5.12
N ILE A 17 -0.05 -4.72 4.03
CA ILE A 17 -0.86 -3.48 4.08
C ILE A 17 -2.18 -3.74 4.81
N SER A 18 -2.87 -4.84 4.50
CA SER A 18 -4.11 -5.22 5.18
C SER A 18 -3.90 -5.48 6.67
N GLN A 19 -2.84 -6.19 7.05
CA GLN A 19 -2.51 -6.45 8.47
C GLN A 19 -2.21 -5.14 9.22
N PHE A 20 -1.50 -4.21 8.58
CA PHE A 20 -1.22 -2.91 9.15
C PHE A 20 -2.50 -2.09 9.36
N GLN A 21 -3.40 -2.05 8.38
CA GLN A 21 -4.69 -1.34 8.47
C GLN A 21 -5.60 -1.95 9.55
N GLN A 22 -5.61 -3.28 9.69
CA GLN A 22 -6.34 -3.95 10.79
C GLN A 22 -5.77 -3.59 12.16
N ARG A 23 -4.44 -3.48 12.27
CA ARG A 23 -3.78 -3.14 13.53
C ARG A 23 -3.94 -1.66 13.90
N PHE A 24 -3.96 -0.78 12.90
CA PHE A 24 -4.01 0.67 13.06
C PHE A 24 -5.16 1.28 12.23
N PRO A 25 -6.42 1.10 12.64
CA PRO A 25 -7.59 1.48 11.84
C PRO A 25 -7.73 3.00 11.62
N VAL A 26 -7.08 3.82 12.46
CA VAL A 26 -7.05 5.28 12.30
C VAL A 26 -6.05 5.72 11.22
N VAL A 27 -5.08 4.86 10.86
CA VAL A 27 -4.04 5.18 9.88
C VAL A 27 -4.47 4.71 8.50
N ILE A 28 -4.91 5.65 7.67
CA ILE A 28 -5.23 5.38 6.27
C ILE A 28 -3.95 5.43 5.44
N VAL A 29 -3.64 4.33 4.75
CA VAL A 29 -2.51 4.23 3.81
C VAL A 29 -3.08 4.14 2.39
N ASN A 30 -2.83 5.18 1.60
CA ASN A 30 -3.17 5.21 0.18
C ASN A 30 -1.91 4.87 -0.61
N VAL A 31 -1.94 3.78 -1.35
CA VAL A 31 -0.84 3.38 -2.22
C VAL A 31 -1.24 3.60 -3.66
N GLU A 32 -0.56 4.51 -4.33
CA GLU A 32 -0.68 4.74 -5.76
C GLU A 32 0.41 3.95 -6.48
N THR A 33 0.04 3.30 -7.58
CA THR A 33 1.00 2.59 -8.45
C THR A 33 0.89 3.12 -9.87
N GLY A 34 2.02 3.40 -10.51
CA GLY A 34 2.06 3.84 -11.90
C GLY A 34 3.23 3.20 -12.64
N ARG A 35 3.03 2.90 -13.93
CA ARG A 35 4.15 2.55 -14.81
C ARG A 35 5.04 3.79 -14.94
N PRO A 36 6.38 3.67 -14.84
CA PRO A 36 7.27 4.79 -15.15
C PRO A 36 6.94 5.30 -16.57
N ARG A 37 6.80 6.62 -16.70
CA ARG A 37 6.61 7.29 -18.00
C ARG A 37 7.84 7.13 -18.88
#